data_AF-A0AA40DLR4-F1
#
_entry.id   AF-A0AA40DLR4-F1
#
_cell.length_a   1.000
_cell.length_b   1.000
_cell.length_c   1.000
_cell.angle_alpha   90.00
_cell.angle_beta   90.00
_cell.angle_gamma   90.00
#
_symmetry.space_group_name_H-M   'P 1'
#
loop_
_entity.id
_entity.type
_entity.pdbx_description
1 polymer ?
#
loop_
_entity_poly.entity_id
_entity_poly.type
_entity_poly.pdbx_seq_one_letter_code
_entity_poly.pdbx_strand_id
1 'polypeptide(L)'
;MGKKKNPDGSAKQPAACIMPDLLYLGPVSATSNGAFLAREGITHVLSIGKSPASRIDGITYERLSLTDEEHSIIEPVATRASEIIDKAASAGGKVLVHCSAAISRSPTIVAAYLMKSRGMSLREALEVVAAARESVAPNPGFMRQLGDMEKELFDGKSTFDPSGVTAMTRLASWL
;
A
#
# COMPACT_ATOMS: atom_id res chain seq x y z
N MET A 1 -7.39 -33.22 3.77
CA MET A 1 -7.94 -32.03 3.08
C MET A 1 -6.78 -31.25 2.48
N GLY A 2 -6.48 -31.50 1.21
CA GLY A 2 -5.21 -31.09 0.57
C GLY A 2 -5.14 -29.59 0.28
N LYS A 3 -4.08 -28.93 0.76
CA LYS A 3 -3.70 -27.59 0.30
C LYS A 3 -3.29 -27.70 -1.17
N LYS A 4 -4.05 -27.09 -2.08
CA LYS A 4 -3.63 -26.95 -3.47
C LYS A 4 -2.34 -26.13 -3.49
N LYS A 5 -1.23 -26.78 -3.85
CA LYS A 5 0.04 -26.11 -4.18
C LYS A 5 -0.13 -25.46 -5.55
N ASN A 6 0.29 -24.20 -5.66
CA ASN A 6 0.46 -23.52 -6.94
C ASN A 6 1.58 -24.22 -7.74
N PRO A 7 1.50 -24.21 -9.09
CA PRO A 7 2.35 -25.03 -9.95
C PRO A 7 3.82 -24.61 -10.04
N ASP A 8 4.25 -23.52 -9.39
CA ASP A 8 5.63 -23.01 -9.48
C ASP A 8 6.52 -23.29 -8.25
N GLY A 9 5.98 -23.89 -7.17
CA GLY A 9 6.75 -24.18 -5.96
C GLY A 9 7.33 -22.95 -5.23
N SER A 10 7.05 -21.73 -5.68
CA SER A 10 7.49 -20.51 -5.02
C SER A 10 6.60 -20.26 -3.80
N ALA A 11 7.20 -20.18 -2.62
CA ALA A 11 6.46 -19.77 -1.44
C ALA A 11 5.97 -18.33 -1.66
N LYS A 12 4.66 -18.09 -1.56
CA LYS A 12 4.08 -16.75 -1.68
C LYS A 12 4.80 -15.80 -0.72
N GLN A 13 5.42 -14.75 -1.26
CA GLN A 13 6.19 -13.81 -0.44
C GLN A 13 5.29 -13.18 0.64
N PRO A 14 5.80 -12.94 1.87
CA PRO A 14 5.00 -12.39 2.96
C PRO A 14 4.42 -10.99 2.67
N ALA A 15 5.18 -10.16 1.96
CA ALA A 15 4.76 -8.86 1.46
C ALA A 15 5.23 -8.69 0.01
N ALA A 16 4.58 -7.79 -0.72
CA ALA A 16 4.89 -7.46 -2.10
C ALA A 16 5.95 -6.36 -2.16
N CYS A 17 6.93 -6.52 -3.05
CA CYS A 17 7.88 -5.47 -3.38
C CYS A 17 7.22 -4.45 -4.31
N ILE A 18 7.17 -3.18 -3.91
CA ILE A 18 6.65 -2.07 -4.73
C ILE A 18 7.81 -1.33 -5.38
N MET A 19 8.85 -1.02 -4.60
CA MET A 19 10.12 -0.46 -5.07
C MET A 19 11.26 -1.20 -4.35
N PRO A 20 12.11 -1.97 -5.07
CA PRO A 20 13.12 -2.86 -4.45
C PRO A 20 14.04 -2.19 -3.41
N ASP A 21 14.37 -0.93 -3.64
CA ASP A 21 15.31 -0.18 -2.80
C ASP A 21 14.64 0.60 -1.67
N LEU A 22 13.31 0.57 -1.55
CA LEU A 22 12.61 1.45 -0.63
C LEU A 22 11.30 0.91 -0.05
N LEU A 23 10.40 0.32 -0.84
CA LEU A 23 8.99 0.22 -0.45
C LEU A 23 8.41 -1.18 -0.65
N TYR A 24 7.82 -1.71 0.42
CA TYR A 24 7.10 -2.98 0.44
C TYR A 24 5.68 -2.78 0.97
N LEU A 25 4.76 -3.62 0.51
CA LEU A 25 3.34 -3.60 0.87
C LEU A 25 2.90 -4.98 1.37
N GLY A 26 2.39 -5.07 2.60
CA GLY A 26 2.03 -6.37 3.17
C GLY A 26 0.86 -6.35 4.16
N PRO A 27 0.27 -7.52 4.45
CA PRO A 27 -0.67 -7.69 5.56
C PRO A 27 0.07 -7.59 6.91
N VAL A 28 -0.67 -7.44 8.00
CA VAL A 28 -0.09 -7.40 9.36
C VAL A 28 0.75 -8.65 9.67
N SER A 29 0.40 -9.82 9.10
CA SER A 29 1.17 -11.05 9.29
C SER A 29 2.60 -11.00 8.73
N ALA A 30 2.90 -10.09 7.80
CA ALA A 30 4.25 -9.89 7.31
C ALA A 30 5.17 -9.21 8.35
N THR A 31 4.58 -8.43 9.27
CA THR A 31 5.32 -7.61 10.24
C THR A 31 5.98 -8.41 11.37
N SER A 32 5.54 -9.66 11.57
CA SER A 32 6.12 -10.59 12.55
C SER A 32 7.04 -11.64 11.90
N ASN A 33 7.24 -11.59 10.59
CA ASN A 33 8.13 -12.52 9.89
C ASN A 33 9.57 -11.98 9.91
N GLY A 34 10.32 -12.27 10.98
CA GLY A 34 11.68 -11.77 11.14
C GLY A 34 12.65 -12.21 10.04
N ALA A 35 12.53 -13.44 9.53
CA ALA A 35 13.36 -13.91 8.43
C ALA A 35 13.14 -13.09 7.15
N PHE A 36 11.88 -12.74 6.85
CA PHE A 36 11.54 -11.87 5.73
C PHE A 36 12.07 -10.45 5.95
N LEU A 37 11.80 -9.84 7.12
CA LEU A 37 12.20 -8.48 7.42
C LEU A 37 13.73 -8.32 7.35
N ALA A 38 14.48 -9.28 7.90
CA ALA A 38 15.94 -9.30 7.82
C ALA A 38 16.44 -9.49 6.38
N ARG A 39 15.89 -10.47 5.64
CA ARG A 39 16.32 -10.77 4.26
C ARG A 39 16.12 -9.60 3.31
N GLU A 40 14.98 -8.93 3.40
CA GLU A 40 14.68 -7.78 2.52
C GLU A 40 15.37 -6.50 2.99
N GLY A 41 15.94 -6.49 4.20
CA GLY A 41 16.56 -5.31 4.80
C GLY A 41 15.53 -4.25 5.23
N ILE A 42 14.37 -4.68 5.72
CA ILE A 42 13.35 -3.75 6.23
C ILE A 42 13.87 -3.09 7.51
N THR A 43 13.87 -1.76 7.49
CA THR A 43 14.33 -0.92 8.61
C THR A 43 13.17 -0.18 9.28
N HIS A 44 12.07 0.01 8.56
CA HIS A 44 10.89 0.74 9.03
C HIS A 44 9.61 -0.06 8.75
N VAL A 45 8.69 -0.07 9.70
CA VAL A 45 7.35 -0.61 9.54
C VAL A 45 6.35 0.51 9.80
N LEU A 46 5.57 0.84 8.76
CA LEU A 46 4.53 1.86 8.80
C LEU A 46 3.15 1.21 8.87
N SER A 47 2.52 1.30 10.03
CA SER A 47 1.19 0.75 10.30
C SER A 47 0.08 1.72 9.94
N ILE A 48 -0.80 1.32 9.02
CA ILE A 48 -2.02 2.06 8.69
C ILE A 48 -3.20 1.43 9.43
N GLY A 49 -3.57 2.04 10.56
CA GLY A 49 -4.65 1.64 11.45
C GLY A 49 -4.33 0.47 12.38
N LYS A 50 -3.91 -0.69 11.86
CA LYS A 50 -3.65 -1.91 12.67
C LYS A 50 -2.18 -2.01 13.07
N SER A 51 -1.89 -2.10 14.37
CA SER A 51 -0.53 -2.36 14.88
C SER A 51 -0.12 -3.84 14.71
N PRO A 52 1.18 -4.12 14.53
CA PRO A 52 1.77 -5.45 14.66
C PRO A 52 1.46 -6.09 16.03
N ALA A 53 1.41 -7.43 16.07
CA ALA A 53 1.26 -8.18 17.32
C ALA A 53 2.57 -8.24 18.13
N SER A 54 3.71 -8.20 17.45
CA SER A 54 5.04 -8.14 18.03
C SER A 54 5.91 -7.20 17.21
N ARG A 55 7.00 -6.73 17.83
CA ARG A 55 8.03 -5.92 17.19
C ARG A 55 9.34 -6.69 17.19
N ILE A 56 10.18 -6.38 16.22
CA ILE A 56 11.53 -6.94 16.08
C ILE A 56 12.53 -5.82 16.37
N ASP A 57 13.56 -6.13 17.15
CA ASP A 57 14.58 -5.17 17.53
C ASP A 57 15.34 -4.65 16.30
N GLY A 58 15.74 -3.38 16.35
CA GLY A 58 16.44 -2.71 15.24
C GLY A 58 15.52 -2.19 14.12
N ILE A 59 14.20 -2.39 14.21
CA ILE A 59 13.23 -1.81 13.27
C ILE A 59 12.49 -0.65 13.92
N THR A 60 12.37 0.46 13.18
CA THR A 60 11.54 1.60 13.56
C THR A 60 10.07 1.32 13.24
N TYR A 61 9.17 1.53 14.21
CA TYR A 61 7.74 1.33 14.03
C TYR A 61 6.98 2.64 14.20
N GLU A 62 6.24 3.04 13.17
CA GLU A 62 5.34 4.19 13.20
C GLU A 62 3.92 3.77 12.86
N ARG A 63 2.92 4.45 13.43
CA ARG A 63 1.51 4.16 13.18
C ARG A 63 0.75 5.42 12.84
N LEU A 64 0.00 5.37 11.75
CA LEU A 64 -0.98 6.37 11.36
C LEU A 64 -2.38 5.80 11.52
N SER A 65 -3.29 6.58 12.10
CA SER A 65 -4.66 6.14 12.35
C SER A 65 -5.49 6.29 11.08
N LEU A 66 -6.05 5.19 10.60
CA LEU A 66 -7.01 5.17 9.48
C LEU A 66 -7.92 3.93 9.64
N THR A 67 -9.23 4.15 9.76
CA THR A 67 -10.25 3.09 9.67
C THR A 67 -10.53 2.78 8.20
N ASP A 68 -11.11 1.62 7.92
CA ASP A 68 -11.35 1.16 6.54
C ASP A 68 -12.77 1.50 6.08
N GLU A 69 -13.18 2.74 6.33
CA GLU A 69 -14.52 3.23 6.06
C GLU A 69 -14.47 4.25 4.93
N GLU A 70 -15.47 4.27 4.06
CA GLU A 70 -15.48 5.14 2.87
C GLU A 70 -15.40 6.64 3.21
N HIS A 71 -15.86 7.03 4.40
CA HIS A 71 -15.83 8.41 4.89
C HIS A 71 -14.54 8.77 5.65
N SER A 72 -13.59 7.83 5.80
CA SER A 72 -12.30 8.12 6.42
C SER A 72 -11.44 8.97 5.48
N ILE A 73 -10.82 10.02 6.01
CA ILE A 73 -10.07 10.99 5.21
C ILE A 73 -8.62 10.50 5.02
N ILE A 74 -8.18 10.34 3.76
CA ILE A 74 -6.87 9.76 3.44
C ILE A 74 -5.75 10.80 3.32
N GLU A 75 -6.05 12.05 2.96
CA GLU A 75 -5.04 13.06 2.64
C GLU A 75 -4.03 13.29 3.77
N PRO A 76 -4.44 13.52 5.03
CA PRO A 76 -3.48 13.78 6.10
C PRO A 76 -2.59 12.56 6.38
N VAL A 77 -3.16 11.36 6.21
CA VAL A 77 -2.44 10.10 6.36
C VAL A 77 -1.45 9.89 5.22
N ALA A 78 -1.84 10.21 3.98
CA ALA A 78 -0.98 10.10 2.82
C ALA A 78 0.20 11.08 2.88
N THR A 79 -0.06 12.33 3.29
CA THR A 79 0.98 13.35 3.50
C THR A 79 1.97 12.88 4.56
N ARG A 80 1.49 12.48 5.74
CA ARG A 80 2.37 11.99 6.80
C ARG A 80 3.11 10.71 6.44
N ALA A 81 2.46 9.78 5.73
CA ALA A 81 3.11 8.57 5.25
C ALA A 81 4.24 8.88 4.26
N SER A 82 4.05 9.86 3.38
CA SER A 82 5.08 10.28 2.41
C SER A 82 6.31 10.83 3.13
N GLU A 83 6.13 11.70 4.12
CA GLU A 83 7.23 12.22 4.95
C GLU A 83 8.04 11.10 5.62
N ILE A 84 7.35 10.09 6.17
CA ILE A 84 7.99 8.94 6.82
C ILE A 84 8.78 8.12 5.81
N ILE A 85 8.19 7.83 4.64
CA ILE A 85 8.83 7.04 3.59
C ILE A 85 10.05 7.78 3.05
N ASP A 86 9.96 9.08 2.78
CA ASP A 86 11.07 9.88 2.25
C ASP A 86 12.19 10.06 3.27
N LYS A 87 11.85 10.17 4.56
CA LYS A 87 12.85 10.18 5.64
C LYS A 87 13.60 8.85 5.71
N ALA A 88 12.91 7.72 5.62
CA ALA A 88 13.55 6.41 5.58
C ALA A 88 14.44 6.26 4.33
N ALA A 89 13.95 6.70 3.17
CA ALA A 89 14.71 6.71 1.91
C ALA A 89 16.01 7.50 2.04
N SER A 90 15.96 8.70 2.63
CA SER A 90 17.12 9.56 2.85
C SER A 90 18.17 8.95 3.78
N ALA A 91 17.77 8.01 4.64
CA ALA A 91 18.64 7.24 5.51
C ALA A 91 19.11 5.91 4.88
N GLY A 92 18.79 5.64 3.61
CA GLY A 92 19.09 4.37 2.94
C GLY A 92 18.27 3.19 3.47
N GLY A 93 17.14 3.46 4.14
CA GLY A 93 16.27 2.45 4.74
C GLY A 93 15.13 2.01 3.83
N LYS A 94 14.64 0.79 4.08
CA LYS A 94 13.45 0.22 3.44
C LYS A 94 12.25 0.17 4.39
N VAL A 95 11.06 0.46 3.85
CA VAL A 95 9.80 0.60 4.57
C VAL A 95 8.82 -0.51 4.16
N LEU A 96 8.28 -1.22 5.14
CA LEU A 96 7.09 -2.04 4.98
C LEU A 96 5.86 -1.24 5.40
N VAL A 97 5.01 -0.87 4.44
CA VAL A 97 3.69 -0.27 4.72
C VAL A 97 2.66 -1.39 4.81
N HIS A 98 1.91 -1.42 5.91
CA HIS A 98 0.92 -2.48 6.13
C HIS A 98 -0.38 -1.97 6.74
N CYS A 99 -1.44 -2.75 6.58
CA CYS A 99 -2.67 -2.62 7.36
C CYS A 99 -3.04 -4.01 7.91
N SER A 100 -4.33 -4.35 7.98
CA SER A 100 -4.75 -5.71 8.36
C SER A 100 -4.44 -6.72 7.26
N ALA A 101 -5.12 -6.65 6.12
CA ALA A 101 -5.02 -7.63 5.03
C ALA A 101 -4.21 -7.14 3.81
N ALA A 102 -3.80 -5.87 3.79
CA ALA A 102 -3.29 -5.17 2.60
C ALA A 102 -4.20 -5.34 1.38
N ILE A 103 -5.45 -4.95 1.57
CA ILE A 103 -6.49 -4.91 0.53
C ILE A 103 -6.87 -3.46 0.24
N SER A 104 -7.26 -2.69 1.26
CA SER A 104 -7.75 -1.32 1.07
C SER A 104 -6.78 -0.26 1.62
N ARG A 105 -6.76 -0.03 2.94
CA ARG A 105 -5.97 1.05 3.59
C ARG A 105 -4.51 1.20 3.16
N SER A 106 -3.65 0.20 3.37
CA SER A 106 -2.22 0.35 3.04
C SER A 106 -1.96 0.46 1.54
N PRO A 107 -2.64 -0.30 0.65
CA PRO A 107 -2.57 -0.05 -0.79
C PRO A 107 -2.98 1.37 -1.19
N THR A 108 -4.05 1.93 -0.62
CA THR A 108 -4.47 3.33 -0.84
C THR A 108 -3.35 4.31 -0.52
N ILE A 109 -2.71 4.17 0.63
CA ILE A 109 -1.62 5.06 1.06
C ILE A 109 -0.37 4.89 0.19
N VAL A 110 -0.05 3.65 -0.23
CA VAL A 110 1.05 3.41 -1.17
C VAL A 110 0.76 4.04 -2.54
N ALA A 111 -0.46 3.91 -3.07
CA ALA A 111 -0.84 4.54 -4.33
C ALA A 111 -0.75 6.07 -4.22
N ALA A 112 -1.25 6.67 -3.13
CA ALA A 112 -1.11 8.10 -2.86
C ALA A 112 0.36 8.55 -2.82
N TYR A 113 1.25 7.77 -2.17
CA TYR A 113 2.67 8.06 -2.14
C TYR A 113 3.29 8.04 -3.55
N LEU A 114 2.94 7.04 -4.38
CA LEU A 114 3.43 6.93 -5.74
C LEU A 114 2.98 8.11 -6.60
N MET A 115 1.72 8.55 -6.48
CA MET A 115 1.25 9.74 -7.19
C MET A 115 2.04 10.99 -6.76
N LYS A 116 2.10 11.25 -5.44
CA LYS A 116 2.73 12.46 -4.88
C LYS A 116 4.24 12.52 -5.13
N SER A 117 4.94 11.39 -5.03
CA SER A 117 6.41 11.35 -4.96
C SER A 117 7.07 10.83 -6.23
N ARG A 118 6.30 10.19 -7.12
CA ARG A 118 6.80 9.68 -8.41
C ARG A 118 6.05 10.27 -9.60
N GLY A 119 5.09 11.18 -9.38
CA GLY A 119 4.35 11.84 -10.44
C GLY A 119 3.49 10.89 -11.27
N MET A 120 3.12 9.74 -10.70
CA MET A 120 2.25 8.77 -11.35
C MET A 120 0.79 9.26 -11.33
N SER A 121 0.05 8.97 -12.39
CA SER A 121 -1.42 9.00 -12.36
C SER A 121 -1.95 7.97 -11.36
N LEU A 122 -3.22 8.12 -10.97
CA LEU A 122 -3.90 7.16 -10.09
C LEU A 122 -3.91 5.76 -10.73
N ARG A 123 -4.22 5.69 -12.03
CA ARG A 123 -4.21 4.45 -12.79
C ARG A 123 -2.84 3.76 -12.71
N GLU A 124 -1.77 4.46 -13.08
CA GLU A 124 -0.41 3.90 -13.05
C GLU A 124 -0.02 3.44 -11.63
N ALA A 125 -0.32 4.25 -10.60
CA ALA A 125 -0.03 3.91 -9.23
C ALA A 125 -0.76 2.63 -8.78
N LEU A 126 -2.03 2.46 -9.15
CA LEU A 126 -2.80 1.26 -8.83
C LEU A 126 -2.37 0.05 -9.66
N GLU A 127 -1.97 0.22 -10.92
CA GLU A 127 -1.39 -0.84 -11.75
C GLU A 127 -0.11 -1.39 -11.12
N VAL A 128 0.81 -0.53 -10.68
CA VAL A 128 2.03 -0.94 -9.96
C VAL A 128 1.68 -1.75 -8.70
N VAL A 129 0.75 -1.25 -7.89
CA VAL A 129 0.38 -1.88 -6.62
C VAL A 129 -0.35 -3.22 -6.84
N ALA A 130 -1.24 -3.30 -7.83
CA ALA A 130 -1.99 -4.50 -8.14
C ALA A 130 -1.15 -5.57 -8.85
N ALA A 131 -0.21 -5.18 -9.71
CA ALA A 131 0.75 -6.10 -10.30
C ALA A 131 1.63 -6.77 -9.23
N ALA A 132 2.00 -6.02 -8.20
CA ALA A 132 2.75 -6.56 -7.07
C ALA A 132 1.86 -7.38 -6.11
N ARG A 133 0.56 -7.07 -6.01
CA ARG A 133 -0.40 -7.76 -5.14
C ARG A 133 -1.83 -7.72 -5.69
N GLU A 134 -2.24 -8.81 -6.34
CA GLU A 134 -3.56 -8.94 -6.99
C GLU A 134 -4.78 -8.74 -6.08
N SER A 135 -4.64 -8.93 -4.76
CA SER A 135 -5.75 -8.79 -3.81
C SER A 135 -6.06 -7.35 -3.42
N VAL A 136 -5.33 -6.39 -3.96
CA VAL A 136 -5.57 -4.96 -3.71
C VAL A 136 -6.98 -4.61 -4.18
N ALA A 137 -7.68 -3.81 -3.36
CA ALA A 137 -9.03 -3.26 -3.56
C ALA A 137 -9.29 -2.17 -2.51
N PRO A 138 -8.80 -0.93 -2.73
CA PRO A 138 -9.25 0.24 -1.99
C PRO A 138 -10.78 0.31 -1.97
N ASN A 139 -11.34 0.71 -0.84
CA ASN A 139 -12.78 0.93 -0.77
C ASN A 139 -13.20 2.10 -1.71
N PRO A 140 -14.48 2.17 -2.12
CA PRO A 140 -14.94 3.20 -3.07
C PRO A 140 -14.71 4.64 -2.60
N GLY A 141 -14.79 4.91 -1.29
CA GLY A 141 -14.50 6.23 -0.73
C GLY A 141 -13.04 6.63 -0.86
N PHE A 142 -12.12 5.69 -0.66
CA PHE A 142 -10.70 5.89 -0.91
C PHE A 142 -10.39 6.08 -2.39
N MET A 143 -11.04 5.32 -3.27
CA MET A 143 -10.89 5.51 -4.72
C MET A 143 -11.30 6.93 -5.15
N ARG A 144 -12.44 7.44 -4.65
CA ARG A 144 -12.89 8.82 -4.91
C ARG A 144 -11.86 9.85 -4.44
N GLN A 145 -11.40 9.72 -3.19
CA GLN A 145 -10.40 10.64 -2.62
C GLN A 145 -9.05 10.59 -3.34
N LEU A 146 -8.62 9.41 -3.82
CA LEU A 146 -7.42 9.29 -4.65
C LEU A 146 -7.60 10.00 -6.00
N GLY A 147 -8.78 9.89 -6.62
CA GLY A 147 -9.09 10.62 -7.85
C GLY A 147 -9.10 12.13 -7.64
N ASP A 148 -9.66 12.61 -6.53
CA ASP A 148 -9.62 14.04 -6.20
C ASP A 148 -8.18 14.52 -5.92
N MET A 149 -7.37 13.72 -5.23
CA MET A 149 -5.94 14.00 -5.06
C MET A 149 -5.19 14.08 -6.39
N GLU A 150 -5.50 13.19 -7.34
CA GLU A 150 -4.90 13.24 -8.68
C GLU A 150 -5.25 14.54 -9.41
N LYS A 151 -6.51 15.02 -9.32
CA LYS A 151 -6.90 16.33 -9.88
C LYS A 151 -6.09 17.47 -9.28
N GLU A 152 -5.86 17.44 -7.96
CA GLU A 152 -5.05 18.45 -7.27
C GLU A 152 -3.59 18.43 -7.72
N LEU A 153 -3.03 17.25 -8.02
CA LEU A 153 -1.65 17.07 -8.43
C LEU A 153 -1.40 17.41 -9.91
N PHE A 154 -2.40 17.25 -10.78
CA PHE A 154 -2.23 17.29 -12.24
C PHE A 154 -3.20 18.24 -12.96
N ASP A 155 -3.35 19.46 -12.44
CA ASP A 155 -4.11 20.56 -13.05
C ASP A 155 -5.58 20.21 -13.39
N GLY A 156 -6.26 19.54 -12.46
CA GLY A 156 -7.67 19.18 -12.59
C GLY A 156 -7.95 17.91 -13.39
N LYS A 157 -6.91 17.22 -13.90
CA LYS A 157 -7.05 15.96 -14.63
C LYS A 157 -7.04 14.79 -13.66
N SER A 158 -7.91 13.82 -13.90
CA SER A 158 -7.86 12.53 -13.20
C SER A 158 -8.16 11.40 -14.16
N THR A 159 -7.41 10.31 -14.01
CA THR A 159 -7.68 9.04 -14.66
C THR A 159 -8.84 8.31 -13.99
N PHE A 160 -9.27 8.74 -12.79
CA PHE A 160 -10.43 8.23 -12.07
C PHE A 160 -11.74 8.43 -12.85
N ASP A 161 -12.35 7.33 -13.31
CA ASP A 161 -13.71 7.32 -13.87
C ASP A 161 -14.70 6.72 -12.85
N PRO A 162 -15.56 7.54 -12.21
CA PRO A 162 -16.55 7.07 -11.25
C PRO A 162 -17.60 6.14 -11.88
N SER A 163 -17.85 6.27 -13.19
CA SER A 163 -18.88 5.48 -13.88
C SER A 163 -18.50 3.99 -13.99
N GLY A 164 -17.21 3.68 -14.10
CA GLY A 164 -16.68 2.31 -14.08
C GLY A 164 -16.75 1.63 -12.71
N VAL A 165 -16.76 2.39 -11.62
CA VAL A 165 -16.80 1.85 -10.23
C VAL A 165 -18.21 1.39 -9.83
N THR A 166 -19.24 1.98 -10.43
CA THR A 166 -20.65 1.68 -10.13
C THR A 166 -21.05 0.27 -10.60
N ALA A 167 -20.28 -0.35 -11.49
CA ALA A 167 -20.50 -1.70 -12.00
C ALA A 167 -19.83 -2.81 -11.15
N MET A 168 -19.87 -2.71 -9.81
CA MET A 168 -19.71 -3.81 -8.83
C MET A 168 -18.64 -4.91 -9.03
N THR A 169 -17.61 -4.72 -9.86
CA THR A 169 -16.77 -5.84 -10.30
C THR A 169 -15.30 -5.47 -10.37
N ARG A 170 -14.63 -5.53 -9.22
CA ARG A 170 -13.16 -5.67 -9.04
C ARG A 170 -12.30 -4.55 -9.67
N LEU A 171 -11.17 -4.22 -9.04
CA LEU A 171 -10.11 -3.39 -9.67
C LEU A 171 -9.72 -3.87 -11.07
N ALA A 172 -9.92 -5.15 -11.37
CA ALA A 172 -9.70 -5.75 -12.69
C ALA A 172 -10.54 -5.14 -13.84
N SER A 173 -11.62 -4.42 -13.56
CA SER A 173 -12.34 -3.65 -14.61
C SER A 173 -11.72 -2.28 -14.88
N TRP A 174 -10.76 -1.88 -14.05
CA TRP A 174 -10.14 -0.55 -14.03
C TRP A 174 -8.65 -0.55 -14.40
N LEU A 175 -7.98 -1.70 -14.23
CA LEU A 175 -6.62 -2.01 -14.67
C LEU A 175 -6.66 -2.58 -16.09
#